data_AF-A0A7V9IQQ0-F1
#
_entry.id   AF-A0A7V9IQQ0-F1
#
_cell.length_a   1.000
_cell.length_b   1.000
_cell.length_c   1.000
_cell.angle_alpha   90.00
_cell.angle_beta   90.00
_cell.angle_gamma   90.00
#
_symmetry.space_group_name_H-M   'P 1'
#
loop_
_entity.id
_entity.type
_entity.pdbx_description
1 polymer ?
#
loop_
_entity_poly.entity_id
_entity_poly.type
_entity_poly.pdbx_seq_one_letter_code
_entity_poly.pdbx_strand_id
1 'polypeptide(L)'
;MPLLILLVLVVAEIYVLITVGGWIGAGYTILLLAAFTLLGAFLLKREGVKAFRSLREAVNTRRPPHREVADGVIIFLGGLLMLLPGFISDVVGLLCLIPPTRALIRRGLFGVVLSRVPPPLRFRSAKGPAGGRREPPVIEGEIDPR
;
A
#
# COMPACT_ATOMS: atom_id res chain seq x y z
N MET A 1 -4.48 1.16 -21.86
CA MET A 1 -4.39 2.63 -21.73
C MET A 1 -3.46 3.19 -20.62
N PRO A 2 -2.64 2.43 -19.85
CA PRO A 2 -1.81 3.05 -18.80
C PRO A 2 -0.64 3.89 -19.35
N LEU A 3 -0.11 3.51 -20.51
CA LEU A 3 0.95 4.25 -21.20
C LEU A 3 0.55 5.69 -21.56
N LEU A 4 -0.71 5.92 -21.92
CA LEU A 4 -1.19 7.24 -22.32
C LEU A 4 -1.23 8.20 -21.12
N ILE A 5 -1.66 7.70 -19.96
CA ILE A 5 -1.66 8.48 -18.71
C ILE A 5 -0.23 8.84 -18.30
N LEU A 6 0.70 7.88 -18.37
CA LEU A 6 2.12 8.12 -18.09
C LEU A 6 2.70 9.18 -19.03
N LEU A 7 2.41 9.09 -20.33
CA LEU A 7 2.89 10.06 -21.31
C LEU A 7 2.39 11.48 -21.02
N VAL A 8 1.09 11.63 -20.76
CA VAL A 8 0.49 12.94 -20.42
C VAL A 8 1.14 13.51 -19.16
N LEU A 9 1.37 12.67 -18.14
CA LEU A 9 2.00 13.09 -16.90
C LEU A 9 3.45 13.58 -17.13
N VAL A 10 4.25 12.85 -17.91
CA VAL A 10 5.63 13.26 -18.23
C VAL A 10 5.66 14.56 -19.02
N VAL A 11 4.75 14.75 -19.98
CA VAL A 11 4.66 16.00 -20.74
C VAL A 11 4.28 17.17 -19.82
N ALA A 12 3.32 16.95 -18.92
CA ALA A 12 2.92 17.97 -17.94
C ALA A 12 4.09 18.35 -17.00
N GLU A 13 4.89 17.39 -16.57
CA GLU A 13 6.08 17.66 -15.74
C GLU A 13 7.09 18.55 -16.44
N ILE A 14 7.43 18.22 -17.69
CA ILE A 14 8.38 19.01 -18.47
C ILE A 14 7.83 20.43 -18.67
N TYR A 15 6.54 20.58 -18.95
CA TYR A 15 5.90 21.89 -19.08
C TYR A 15 6.01 22.72 -17.79
N VAL A 16 5.72 22.13 -16.64
CA VAL A 16 5.84 22.81 -15.33
C VAL A 16 7.30 23.16 -15.02
N LEU A 17 8.23 22.24 -15.26
CA LEU A 17 9.67 22.46 -15.07
C LEU A 17 10.19 23.64 -15.87
N ILE A 18 9.82 23.74 -17.15
CA ILE A 18 10.22 24.85 -18.02
C ILE A 18 9.59 26.15 -17.53
N THR A 19 8.30 26.13 -17.15
CA THR A 19 7.59 27.31 -16.67
C THR A 19 8.20 27.85 -15.38
N VAL A 20 8.41 26.98 -14.38
CA VAL A 20 9.03 27.34 -13.10
C VAL A 20 10.50 27.75 -13.29
N GLY A 21 11.23 27.02 -14.13
CA GLY A 21 12.59 27.35 -14.53
C GLY A 21 12.73 28.73 -15.15
N GLY A 22 11.74 29.14 -15.95
CA GLY A 22 11.68 30.48 -16.53
C GLY A 22 11.35 31.59 -15.51
N TRP A 23 10.62 31.28 -14.44
CA TRP A 23 10.20 32.27 -13.43
C TRP A 23 11.26 32.51 -12.35
N ILE A 24 11.87 31.44 -11.85
CA ILE A 24 12.78 31.48 -10.68
C ILE A 24 14.24 31.27 -11.10
N GLY A 25 14.48 30.78 -12.31
CA GLY A 25 15.80 30.42 -12.81
C GLY A 25 16.14 28.94 -12.60
N ALA A 26 16.98 28.40 -13.48
CA ALA A 26 17.34 26.99 -13.49
C ALA A 26 18.02 26.52 -12.20
N GLY A 27 18.91 27.33 -11.62
CA GLY A 27 19.63 26.99 -10.39
C GLY A 27 18.70 26.78 -9.19
N TYR A 28 17.76 27.69 -8.97
CA TYR A 28 16.76 27.56 -7.90
C TYR A 28 15.80 26.39 -8.15
N THR A 29 15.45 26.12 -9.41
CA THR A 29 14.60 24.99 -9.78
C THR A 29 15.25 23.66 -9.45
N ILE A 30 16.54 23.51 -9.77
CA ILE A 30 17.32 22.31 -9.42
C ILE A 30 17.41 22.15 -7.89
N LEU A 31 17.64 23.24 -7.16
CA LEU A 31 17.69 23.21 -5.70
C LEU A 31 16.35 22.82 -5.08
N LEU A 32 15.23 23.28 -5.66
CA LEU A 32 13.89 22.92 -5.22
C LEU A 32 13.61 21.42 -5.45
N LEU A 33 13.93 20.90 -6.65
CA LEU A 33 13.80 19.48 -6.96
C LEU A 33 14.65 18.61 -6.03
N ALA A 34 15.89 19.04 -5.76
CA ALA A 34 16.76 18.35 -4.82
C ALA A 34 16.17 18.35 -3.41
N ALA A 35 15.60 19.48 -2.95
CA ALA A 35 14.95 19.58 -1.66
C ALA A 35 13.71 18.66 -1.55
N PHE A 36 12.86 18.62 -2.58
CA PHE A 36 11.72 17.70 -2.64
C PHE A 36 12.17 16.25 -2.62
N THR A 37 13.18 15.87 -3.42
CA THR A 37 13.74 14.52 -3.44
C THR A 37 14.27 14.11 -2.07
N LEU A 38 15.02 15.00 -1.39
CA LEU A 38 15.54 14.76 -0.04
C LEU A 38 14.41 14.59 0.98
N LEU A 39 13.39 15.45 0.91
CA LEU A 39 12.22 15.38 1.77
C LEU A 39 11.47 14.06 1.57
N GLY A 40 11.28 13.66 0.31
CA GLY A 40 10.68 12.38 -0.06
C GLY A 40 11.45 11.18 0.46
N ALA A 41 12.76 11.15 0.24
CA ALA A 41 13.64 10.10 0.76
C ALA A 41 13.59 10.03 2.29
N PHE A 42 13.55 11.18 2.97
CA PHE A 42 13.44 11.25 4.43
C PHE A 42 12.12 10.67 4.94
N LEU A 43 11.00 11.07 4.34
CA LEU A 43 9.67 10.54 4.69
C LEU A 43 9.56 9.05 4.35
N LEU A 44 10.10 8.61 3.21
CA LEU A 44 10.11 7.21 2.79
C LEU A 44 10.88 6.35 3.78
N LYS A 45 12.05 6.82 4.24
CA LYS A 45 12.83 6.15 5.27
C LYS A 45 12.04 6.06 6.58
N ARG A 46 11.36 7.13 6.98
CA ARG A 46 10.60 7.17 8.24
C ARG A 46 9.36 6.27 8.21
N GLU A 47 8.54 6.38 7.18
CA GLU A 47 7.28 5.65 7.06
C GLU A 47 7.50 4.21 6.56
N GLY A 48 8.49 3.98 5.70
CA GLY A 48 8.90 2.64 5.26
C GLY A 48 9.35 1.75 6.42
N VAL A 49 10.14 2.28 7.36
CA VAL A 49 10.53 1.53 8.56
C VAL A 49 9.33 1.17 9.43
N LYS A 50 8.36 2.10 9.60
CA LYS A 50 7.12 1.82 10.35
C LYS A 50 6.28 0.75 9.68
N ALA A 51 6.06 0.85 8.37
CA ALA A 51 5.30 -0.14 7.61
C ALA A 51 5.96 -1.52 7.69
N PHE A 52 7.28 -1.60 7.53
CA PHE A 52 8.02 -2.85 7.64
C PHE A 52 7.92 -3.49 9.03
N ARG A 53 7.99 -2.68 10.10
CA ARG A 53 7.77 -3.15 11.48
C ARG A 53 6.37 -3.72 11.66
N SER A 54 5.34 -2.99 11.23
CA SER A 54 3.94 -3.43 11.35
C SER A 54 3.66 -4.73 10.56
N LEU A 55 4.26 -4.88 9.38
CA LEU A 55 4.16 -6.10 8.58
C LEU A 55 4.81 -7.28 9.31
N ARG A 56 6.01 -7.08 9.88
CA ARG A 56 6.73 -8.12 10.63
C ARG A 56 5.97 -8.55 11.88
N GLU A 57 5.35 -7.60 12.59
CA GLU A 57 4.48 -7.90 13.73
C GLU A 57 3.24 -8.70 13.33
N ALA A 58 2.58 -8.33 12.23
CA ALA A 58 1.40 -9.04 11.73
C ALA A 58 1.70 -10.48 11.30
N VAL A 59 2.84 -10.71 10.65
CA VAL A 59 3.35 -12.05 10.30
C VAL A 59 3.62 -12.88 11.55
N ASN A 60 4.30 -12.29 12.55
CA ASN A 60 4.61 -12.98 13.81
C ASN A 60 3.35 -13.33 14.62
N THR A 61 2.29 -12.51 14.54
CA THR A 61 1.01 -12.78 15.22
C THR A 61 0.06 -13.70 14.43
N ARG A 62 0.49 -14.26 13.29
CA ARG A 62 -0.34 -15.09 12.37
C ARG A 62 -1.68 -14.42 11.99
N ARG A 63 -1.75 -13.09 12.02
CA ARG A 63 -2.93 -12.33 11.59
C ARG A 63 -2.81 -12.03 10.10
N PRO A 64 -3.92 -12.07 9.32
CA PRO A 64 -3.86 -11.80 7.90
C PRO A 64 -3.56 -10.30 7.64
N PRO A 65 -2.38 -9.93 7.09
CA PRO A 65 -1.84 -8.56 7.11
C PRO A 65 -2.38 -7.68 5.97
N HIS A 66 -3.69 -7.67 5.74
CA HIS A 66 -4.28 -6.98 4.59
C HIS A 66 -4.04 -5.46 4.59
N ARG A 67 -4.03 -4.84 5.77
CA ARG A 67 -3.88 -3.38 5.90
C ARG A 67 -2.42 -2.97 5.80
N GLU A 68 -1.55 -3.71 6.47
CA GLU A 68 -0.11 -3.48 6.55
C GLU A 68 0.55 -3.66 5.19
N VAL A 69 0.09 -4.62 4.38
CA VAL A 69 0.55 -4.81 3.00
C VAL A 69 0.11 -3.66 2.10
N ALA A 70 -1.17 -3.27 2.14
CA ALA A 70 -1.66 -2.13 1.36
C ALA A 70 -0.91 -0.84 1.74
N ASP A 71 -0.66 -0.67 3.03
CA ASP A 71 0.11 0.44 3.56
C ASP A 71 1.57 0.41 3.06
N GLY A 72 2.22 -0.74 3.04
CA GLY A 72 3.57 -0.90 2.47
C GLY A 72 3.62 -0.53 0.99
N VAL A 73 2.64 -0.99 0.19
CA VAL A 73 2.55 -0.71 -1.24
C VAL A 73 2.37 0.78 -1.51
N ILE A 74 1.52 1.48 -0.75
CA ILE A 74 1.32 2.94 -0.92
C ILE A 74 2.61 3.72 -0.60
N ILE A 75 3.37 3.30 0.43
CA ILE A 75 4.65 3.95 0.77
C ILE A 75 5.66 3.71 -0.35
N PHE A 76 5.73 2.47 -0.86
CA PHE A 76 6.67 2.11 -1.91
C PHE A 76 6.36 2.84 -3.22
N LEU A 77 5.08 2.89 -3.64
CA LEU A 77 4.68 3.66 -4.82
C LEU A 77 4.93 5.15 -4.63
N GLY A 78 4.58 5.72 -3.46
CA GLY A 78 4.85 7.13 -3.17
C GLY A 78 6.33 7.47 -3.21
N GLY A 79 7.17 6.59 -2.66
CA GLY A 79 8.63 6.70 -2.72
C GLY A 79 9.19 6.54 -4.12
N LEU A 80 8.66 5.61 -4.92
CA LEU A 80 9.07 5.41 -6.31
C LEU A 80 8.68 6.59 -7.20
N LEU A 81 7.50 7.19 -6.98
CA LEU A 81 7.08 8.42 -7.66
C LEU A 81 8.01 9.60 -7.33
N MET A 82 8.39 9.78 -6.06
CA MET A 82 9.33 10.83 -5.63
C MET A 82 10.79 10.56 -6.04
N LEU A 83 11.12 9.35 -6.47
CA LEU A 83 12.46 9.04 -6.97
C LEU A 83 12.72 9.71 -8.33
N LEU A 84 11.64 9.95 -9.09
CA LEU A 84 11.68 10.71 -10.33
C LEU A 84 11.43 12.19 -9.97
N PRO A 85 12.46 13.06 -10.03
CA PRO A 85 12.29 14.45 -9.66
C PRO A 85 11.32 15.12 -10.65
N GLY A 86 10.15 15.50 -10.16
CA GLY A 86 9.08 16.13 -10.94
C GLY A 86 8.16 16.92 -10.02
N PHE A 87 7.78 18.14 -10.40
CA PHE A 87 6.96 18.99 -9.55
C PHE A 87 5.61 18.36 -9.20
N ILE A 88 4.96 17.73 -10.18
CA ILE A 88 3.63 17.14 -9.98
C ILE A 88 3.78 15.81 -9.21
N SER A 89 4.75 15.00 -9.59
CA SER A 89 5.06 13.69 -9.04
C SER A 89 5.57 13.79 -7.61
N ASP A 90 6.32 14.84 -7.27
CA ASP A 90 6.78 15.13 -5.91
C ASP A 90 5.61 15.50 -5.01
N VAL A 91 4.67 16.33 -5.49
CA VAL A 91 3.45 16.66 -4.74
C VAL A 91 2.61 15.41 -4.51
N VAL A 92 2.37 14.61 -5.56
CA VAL A 92 1.58 13.37 -5.47
C VAL A 92 2.28 12.33 -4.59
N GLY A 93 3.59 12.17 -4.73
CA GLY A 93 4.41 11.27 -3.93
C GLY A 93 4.41 11.66 -2.45
N LEU A 94 4.55 12.95 -2.15
CA LEU A 94 4.46 13.49 -0.79
C LEU A 94 3.06 13.27 -0.19
N LEU A 95 2.00 13.51 -0.97
CA LEU A 95 0.62 13.21 -0.59
C LEU A 95 0.41 11.72 -0.27
N CYS A 96 1.05 10.80 -1.00
CA CYS A 96 0.99 9.36 -0.71
C CYS A 96 1.75 8.98 0.57
N LEU A 97 2.81 9.73 0.88
CA LEU A 97 3.71 9.47 2.01
C LEU A 97 3.18 10.03 3.33
N ILE A 98 2.37 11.08 3.27
CA ILE A 98 1.77 11.71 4.45
C ILE A 98 0.69 10.78 5.08
N PRO A 99 0.77 10.50 6.41
CA PRO A 99 -0.16 9.57 7.07
C PRO A 99 -1.65 9.96 7.10
N PRO A 100 -2.09 11.23 7.28
CA PRO A 100 -3.52 11.57 7.23
C PRO A 100 -4.16 11.35 5.86
N THR A 101 -3.40 11.52 4.77
CA THR A 101 -3.88 11.32 3.40
C THR A 101 -4.04 9.85 3.03
N ARG A 102 -3.39 8.92 3.74
CA ARG A 102 -3.62 7.47 3.58
C ARG A 102 -5.05 7.04 3.86
N ALA A 103 -5.70 7.63 4.87
CA ALA A 103 -7.08 7.29 5.20
C ALA A 103 -8.06 7.76 4.10
N LEU A 104 -7.77 8.89 3.46
CA LEU A 104 -8.52 9.45 2.33
C LEU A 104 -8.28 8.68 1.03
N ILE A 105 -7.01 8.40 0.71
CA ILE A 105 -6.63 7.59 -0.45
C ILE A 105 -7.24 6.19 -0.32
N ARG A 106 -7.23 5.57 0.86
CA ARG A 106 -7.91 4.29 1.09
C ARG A 106 -9.41 4.40 0.76
N ARG A 107 -10.11 5.44 1.21
CA ARG A 107 -11.53 5.62 0.85
C ARG A 107 -11.76 5.78 -0.65
N GLY A 108 -10.91 6.54 -1.36
CA GLY A 108 -11.02 6.72 -2.81
C GLY A 108 -10.63 5.48 -3.61
N LEU A 109 -9.56 4.79 -3.22
CA LEU A 109 -9.04 3.58 -3.89
C LEU A 109 -10.04 2.43 -3.75
N PHE A 110 -10.70 2.27 -2.60
CA PHE A 110 -11.77 1.27 -2.45
C PHE A 110 -12.92 1.52 -3.44
N GLY A 111 -13.29 2.79 -3.73
CA GLY A 111 -14.34 3.10 -4.71
C GLY A 111 -14.01 2.69 -6.16
N VAL A 112 -12.74 2.82 -6.57
CA VAL A 112 -12.30 2.46 -7.93
C VAL A 112 -11.94 0.98 -8.05
N VAL A 113 -11.33 0.40 -7.00
CA VAL A 113 -10.84 -0.98 -7.00
C VAL A 113 -11.96 -2.01 -6.74
N LEU A 114 -13.01 -1.67 -5.99
CA LEU A 114 -14.20 -2.54 -5.83
C LEU A 114 -14.94 -2.82 -7.15
N SER A 115 -14.72 -2.01 -8.19
CA SER A 115 -15.32 -2.23 -9.52
C SER A 115 -14.53 -3.22 -10.39
N ARG A 116 -13.36 -3.69 -9.93
CA ARG A 116 -12.45 -4.58 -10.69
C ARG A 116 -11.89 -5.75 -9.88
N VAL A 117 -12.13 -5.79 -8.57
CA VAL A 117 -11.72 -6.92 -7.73
C VAL A 117 -12.91 -7.87 -7.58
N PRO A 118 -12.86 -9.10 -8.13
CA PRO A 118 -13.83 -10.12 -7.72
C PRO A 118 -13.79 -10.21 -6.19
N PRO A 119 -14.96 -10.28 -5.52
CA PRO A 119 -15.02 -10.24 -4.06
C PRO A 119 -13.99 -11.20 -3.49
N PRO A 120 -13.20 -10.79 -2.48
CA PRO A 120 -12.20 -11.69 -1.90
C PRO A 120 -12.95 -12.97 -1.60
N LEU A 121 -12.43 -14.09 -2.12
CA LEU A 121 -12.89 -15.41 -1.73
C LEU A 121 -13.00 -15.33 -0.22
N ARG A 122 -14.25 -15.32 0.27
CA ARG A 122 -14.55 -15.51 1.67
C ARG A 122 -13.86 -16.83 1.95
N PHE A 123 -12.64 -16.77 2.49
CA PHE A 123 -12.13 -17.86 3.30
C PHE A 123 -13.21 -17.98 4.34
N ARG A 124 -14.04 -18.99 4.12
CA ARG A 124 -15.07 -19.45 5.03
C ARG A 124 -14.31 -19.64 6.32
N SER A 125 -14.37 -18.61 7.16
CA SER A 125 -14.09 -18.72 8.57
C SER A 125 -14.91 -19.93 8.97
N ALA A 126 -14.22 -21.04 9.23
CA ALA A 126 -14.82 -22.22 9.81
C ALA A 126 -15.19 -21.85 11.25
N LYS A 127 -16.14 -20.94 11.40
CA LYS A 127 -16.99 -20.85 12.58
C LYS A 127 -18.00 -21.98 12.44
N GLY A 128 -17.52 -23.20 12.67
CA GLY A 128 -18.36 -24.33 13.01
C GLY A 128 -18.85 -24.16 14.45
N PRO A 129 -20.05 -24.65 14.77
CA PRO A 129 -20.89 -24.13 15.83
C PRO A 129 -20.40 -24.49 17.23
N ALA A 130 -20.75 -23.61 18.18
CA ALA A 130 -20.81 -23.97 19.58
C ALA A 130 -21.78 -25.15 19.79
N GLY A 131 -21.39 -26.10 20.65
CA GLY A 131 -22.31 -27.05 21.26
C GLY A 131 -22.27 -28.45 20.64
N GLY A 132 -21.81 -29.42 21.43
CA GLY A 132 -21.95 -30.84 21.12
C GLY A 132 -20.84 -31.67 21.76
N ARG A 133 -21.11 -32.20 22.95
CA ARG A 133 -20.30 -33.24 23.61
C ARG A 133 -19.94 -34.32 22.59
N ARG A 134 -18.65 -34.61 22.43
CA ARG A 134 -18.20 -35.82 21.77
C ARG A 134 -17.89 -36.84 22.85
N GLU A 135 -18.78 -37.83 22.97
CA GLU A 135 -18.48 -39.12 23.60
C GLU A 135 -17.25 -39.74 22.92
N PRO A 136 -16.39 -40.45 23.67
CA PRO A 136 -15.29 -41.20 23.08
C PRO A 136 -15.84 -42.34 22.20
N PRO A 137 -15.14 -42.72 21.12
CA PRO A 137 -15.57 -43.81 20.26
C PRO A 137 -15.52 -45.12 21.05
N VAL A 138 -16.69 -45.69 21.35
CA VAL A 138 -16.82 -47.06 21.82
C VAL A 138 -16.44 -47.97 20.65
N ILE A 139 -15.30 -48.64 20.77
CA ILE A 139 -14.92 -49.72 19.85
C ILE A 139 -15.64 -50.96 20.34
N GLU A 140 -16.74 -51.29 19.68
CA GLU A 140 -17.48 -52.53 19.88
C GLU A 140 -16.75 -53.62 19.08
N GLY A 141 -15.98 -54.44 19.81
CA GLY A 141 -15.20 -55.56 19.28
C GLY A 141 -15.57 -56.84 20.00
N GLU A 142 -16.39 -57.62 19.31
CA GLU A 142 -16.77 -59.04 19.44
C GLU A 142 -16.06 -59.89 20.52
N ILE A 143 -16.87 -60.50 21.39
CA ILE A 143 -16.47 -61.57 22.31
C ILE A 143 -16.50 -62.87 21.49
N ASP A 144 -15.34 -63.49 21.29
CA ASP A 144 -15.24 -64.89 20.83
C ASP A 144 -15.18 -65.81 22.06
N PRO A 145 -16.22 -66.61 22.37
CA PRO A 145 -16.15 -67.63 23.39
C PRO A 145 -15.95 -68.99 22.71
N ARG A 146 -14.71 -69.40 22.52
CA ARG A 146 -14.33 -70.81 22.29
C ARG A 146 -13.05 -71.17 23.01
#